data_AF-A0A8D8SFY2-F1
#
_entry.id   AF-A0A8D8SFY2-F1
#
_cell.length_a   1.000
_cell.length_b   1.000
_cell.length_c   1.000
_cell.angle_alpha   90.00
_cell.angle_beta   90.00
_cell.angle_gamma   90.00
#
_symmetry.space_group_name_H-M   'P 1'
#
loop_
_entity.id
_entity.type
_entity.pdbx_description
1 polymer ?
#
loop_
_entity_poly.entity_id
_entity_poly.type
_entity_poly.pdbx_seq_one_letter_code
_entity_poly.pdbx_strand_id
1 'polypeptide(L)'
;MKIYAELETDPCEVIKLFSNTLSLITSPSTSHSHFSQFPPNHFQPDLEDGIPALIQYLVEVRRRINDNKAFKLAQREQLPQIIDTTLLKCYLHTNDAFVSPLLRLNNCHLEESEIILLEYEKYSDLIILYKYKGLHTKALDFLKKQAKQKGSPMFGHDNSIRYLQGLGKENMDIIFQYSTWILEDNPKEALQIFTEDVDEVEQLPRDRILDFLQRKFKHLVIPYLEHVINVWDDTNTLNHDTLIHEYQDKIKHSTGDSAIQIRSKLLLFLKQSNHYSPASVLARMPHDGLHDEKIIVLSKLNKHEQVLGIYVNTLGDVQKAIEYCDHVYQNNLQTKEELAANQVHFLLLRLLISTDSTPNKRLGGLESTAKSHLDVALDLMEGNPTKISALGALHLLPDDVPLSRVVPYLRHALNNSMYEKRKAQLMSSLLYADHLQHQEQRILEQSQWVLITENDVCLVCKKRFGHSAFVRHPNGDVIHYTCQEKYVKYKLNTSSFQRRRL
;
A
#
# COMPACT_ATOMS: atom_id res chain seq x y z
N MET A 1 39.95 42.53 -12.74
CA MET A 1 39.17 41.36 -13.21
C MET A 1 38.10 41.69 -14.26
N LYS A 2 37.32 42.78 -14.16
CA LYS A 2 36.39 43.20 -15.24
C LYS A 2 37.07 43.37 -16.61
N ILE A 3 38.27 43.95 -16.62
CA ILE A 3 39.11 44.13 -17.82
C ILE A 3 39.50 42.78 -18.46
N TYR A 4 39.86 41.76 -17.67
CA TYR A 4 40.16 40.41 -18.18
C TYR A 4 38.92 39.67 -18.71
N ALA A 5 37.74 39.93 -18.13
CA ALA A 5 36.47 39.39 -18.63
C ALA A 5 36.03 40.06 -19.96
N GLU A 6 36.42 41.31 -20.17
CA GLU A 6 36.18 42.05 -21.42
C GLU A 6 37.22 41.70 -22.51
N LEU A 7 38.42 41.26 -22.14
CA LEU A 7 39.53 40.97 -23.06
C LEU A 7 39.64 39.49 -23.52
N GLU A 8 38.70 38.61 -23.15
CA GLU A 8 38.71 37.18 -23.52
C GLU A 8 40.03 36.42 -23.24
N THR A 9 40.79 36.83 -22.21
CA THR A 9 42.08 36.20 -21.87
C THR A 9 41.90 34.74 -21.43
N ASP A 10 42.85 33.85 -21.78
CA ASP A 10 42.80 32.42 -21.44
C ASP A 10 42.67 32.26 -19.90
N PRO A 11 41.58 31.65 -19.40
CA PRO A 11 41.37 31.44 -17.97
C PRO A 11 42.54 30.70 -17.31
N CYS A 12 43.26 29.85 -18.04
CA CYS A 12 44.44 29.16 -17.54
C CYS A 12 45.60 30.12 -17.24
N GLU A 13 45.76 31.22 -17.98
CA GLU A 13 46.80 32.23 -17.72
C GLU A 13 46.44 33.08 -16.50
N VAL A 14 45.15 33.43 -16.35
CA VAL A 14 44.66 34.14 -15.17
C VAL A 14 44.79 33.28 -13.92
N ILE A 15 44.46 31.99 -13.99
CA ILE A 15 44.64 31.04 -12.88
C ILE A 15 46.13 30.88 -12.51
N LYS A 16 47.04 30.87 -13.48
CA LYS A 16 48.50 30.81 -13.23
C LYS A 16 49.02 32.03 -12.48
N LEU A 17 48.44 33.21 -12.66
CA LEU A 17 48.82 34.40 -11.87
C LEU A 17 48.51 34.22 -10.38
N PHE A 18 47.49 33.43 -10.05
CA PHE A 18 47.12 33.05 -8.69
C PHE A 18 47.68 31.68 -8.28
N SER A 19 48.48 31.01 -9.12
CA SER A 19 48.98 29.67 -8.80
C SER A 19 49.90 29.71 -7.60
N ASN A 20 50.77 30.71 -7.43
CA ASN A 20 51.61 30.81 -6.23
C ASN A 20 50.77 30.98 -4.95
N THR A 21 49.66 31.72 -5.00
CA THR A 21 48.71 31.82 -3.88
C THR A 21 47.95 30.51 -3.66
N LEU A 22 47.53 29.80 -4.71
CA LEU A 22 46.85 28.49 -4.65
C LEU A 22 47.79 27.32 -4.30
N SER A 23 49.09 27.45 -4.57
CA SER A 23 50.16 26.50 -4.23
C SER A 23 50.66 26.69 -2.80
N LEU A 24 50.70 27.93 -2.30
CA LEU A 24 50.92 28.21 -0.88
C LEU A 24 49.80 27.65 0.01
N ILE A 25 48.62 27.41 -0.57
CA ILE A 25 47.46 26.80 0.08
C ILE A 25 47.58 25.26 0.17
N THR A 26 48.47 24.61 -0.61
CA THR A 26 48.60 23.13 -0.69
C THR A 26 49.82 22.56 0.08
N SER A 27 50.20 23.21 1.20
CA SER A 27 51.19 22.80 2.24
C SER A 27 52.54 23.56 2.25
N PRO A 28 53.05 23.99 3.42
CA PRO A 28 54.48 24.08 3.64
C PRO A 28 55.00 22.66 3.88
N SER A 29 55.93 22.18 3.05
CA SER A 29 56.62 20.87 3.12
C SER A 29 55.97 19.75 2.32
N THR A 30 56.26 19.66 1.02
CA THR A 30 57.12 18.58 0.50
C THR A 30 57.60 18.91 -0.92
N SER A 31 58.90 18.81 -1.11
CA SER A 31 59.63 18.99 -2.36
C SER A 31 59.30 17.89 -3.37
N HIS A 32 58.91 18.27 -4.60
CA HIS A 32 59.49 17.72 -5.84
C HIS A 32 59.18 18.62 -7.06
N SER A 33 60.17 19.45 -7.37
CA SER A 33 60.73 19.79 -8.69
C SER A 33 59.95 19.40 -9.98
N HIS A 34 59.47 20.41 -10.72
CA HIS A 34 60.05 20.88 -12.00
C HIS A 34 58.99 21.66 -12.80
N PHE A 35 58.90 22.98 -12.62
CA PHE A 35 58.50 23.88 -13.70
C PHE A 35 59.32 25.17 -13.63
N SER A 36 59.74 25.59 -14.81
CA SER A 36 60.82 26.50 -15.16
C SER A 36 60.70 27.94 -14.63
N GLN A 37 61.88 28.51 -14.35
CA GLN A 37 62.20 29.85 -13.89
C GLN A 37 61.58 30.99 -14.73
N PHE A 38 60.91 31.94 -14.07
CA PHE A 38 60.80 33.35 -14.48
C PHE A 38 60.75 34.24 -13.20
N PRO A 39 61.18 35.52 -13.29
CA PRO A 39 61.66 36.30 -12.13
C PRO A 39 60.54 36.80 -11.20
N PRO A 40 60.89 37.15 -9.95
CA PRO A 40 59.93 37.52 -8.91
C PRO A 40 59.48 38.96 -9.12
N ASN A 41 58.34 39.19 -9.77
CA ASN A 41 57.71 40.49 -9.76
C ASN A 41 56.50 40.49 -8.82
N HIS A 42 56.66 41.27 -7.76
CA HIS A 42 55.71 41.67 -6.74
C HIS A 42 54.29 41.92 -7.28
N PHE A 43 53.46 40.90 -7.20
CA PHE A 43 52.02 41.06 -7.07
C PHE A 43 51.58 39.96 -6.10
N GLN A 44 51.63 40.26 -4.80
CA GLN A 44 50.80 39.57 -3.82
C GLN A 44 49.48 40.34 -3.84
N PRO A 45 48.47 39.93 -4.63
CA PRO A 45 47.14 40.47 -4.44
C PRO A 45 46.72 40.12 -3.02
N ASP A 46 46.38 41.14 -2.22
CA ASP A 46 45.87 40.95 -0.86
C ASP A 46 44.80 39.85 -0.87
N LEU A 47 45.02 38.81 -0.05
CA LEU A 47 44.21 37.59 -0.01
C LEU A 47 42.72 37.89 0.18
N GLU A 48 42.39 39.02 0.82
CA GLU A 48 41.02 39.42 1.15
C GLU A 48 40.25 39.98 -0.08
N ASP A 49 40.90 40.72 -0.99
CA ASP A 49 40.24 41.35 -2.14
C ASP A 49 40.47 40.60 -3.47
N GLY A 50 41.56 39.84 -3.57
CA GLY A 50 41.94 39.10 -4.78
C GLY A 50 41.07 37.87 -5.06
N ILE A 51 40.72 37.09 -4.02
CA ILE A 51 39.95 35.85 -4.14
C ILE A 51 38.50 36.14 -4.57
N PRO A 52 37.76 37.11 -3.98
CA PRO A 52 36.43 37.46 -4.44
C PRO A 52 36.39 37.95 -5.90
N ALA A 53 37.40 38.71 -6.32
CA ALA A 53 37.52 39.19 -7.69
C ALA A 53 37.78 38.04 -8.69
N LEU A 54 38.56 37.04 -8.28
CA LEU A 54 38.79 35.81 -9.05
C LEU A 54 37.52 34.96 -9.15
N ILE A 55 36.76 34.82 -8.07
CA ILE A 55 35.47 34.11 -8.07
C ILE A 55 34.50 34.77 -9.06
N GLN A 56 34.34 36.10 -9.01
CA GLN A 56 33.46 36.83 -9.94
C GLN A 56 33.86 36.61 -11.42
N TYR A 57 35.16 36.59 -11.71
CA TYR A 57 35.67 36.32 -13.05
C TYR A 57 35.38 34.88 -13.49
N LEU A 58 35.73 33.89 -12.66
CA LEU A 58 35.54 32.47 -12.98
C LEU A 58 34.06 32.09 -13.11
N VAL A 59 33.16 32.67 -12.31
CA VAL A 59 31.70 32.48 -12.44
C VAL A 59 31.18 33.05 -13.77
N GLU A 60 31.62 34.24 -14.17
CA GLU A 60 31.21 34.84 -15.45
C GLU A 60 31.76 34.05 -16.65
N VAL A 61 32.99 33.56 -16.57
CA VAL A 61 33.57 32.67 -17.59
C VAL A 61 32.79 31.35 -17.67
N ARG A 62 32.44 30.74 -16.53
CA ARG A 62 31.62 29.53 -16.45
C ARG A 62 30.24 29.71 -17.08
N ARG A 63 29.59 30.86 -16.82
CA ARG A 63 28.30 31.22 -17.42
C ARG A 63 28.40 31.32 -18.95
N ARG A 64 29.46 31.96 -19.46
CA ARG A 64 29.71 32.10 -20.91
C ARG A 64 30.03 30.78 -21.60
N ILE A 65 30.69 29.85 -20.91
CA ILE A 65 30.94 28.48 -21.40
C ILE A 65 29.61 27.71 -21.51
N ASN A 66 28.73 27.81 -20.50
CA ASN A 66 27.42 27.14 -20.53
C ASN A 66 26.43 27.76 -21.55
N ASP A 67 26.50 29.07 -21.79
CA ASP A 67 25.62 29.78 -22.73
C ASP A 67 26.00 29.58 -24.22
N ASN A 68 26.97 28.70 -24.54
CA ASN A 68 27.46 28.39 -25.91
C ASN A 68 27.90 29.62 -26.73
N LYS A 69 28.16 30.77 -26.10
CA LYS A 69 28.55 32.01 -26.80
C LYS A 69 30.05 32.17 -27.03
N ALA A 70 30.89 31.30 -26.48
CA ALA A 70 32.35 31.36 -26.63
C ALA A 70 32.88 30.21 -27.52
N PHE A 71 32.71 30.34 -28.83
CA PHE A 71 33.10 29.33 -29.83
C PHE A 71 34.63 29.09 -29.96
N LYS A 72 35.48 29.82 -29.21
CA LYS A 72 36.95 29.67 -29.21
C LYS A 72 37.55 28.99 -27.97
N LEU A 73 36.93 29.11 -26.79
CA LEU A 73 37.46 28.51 -25.55
C LEU A 73 37.06 27.03 -25.36
N ALA A 74 36.01 26.57 -26.03
CA ALA A 74 35.43 25.23 -25.87
C ALA A 74 36.29 24.07 -26.39
N GLN A 75 37.50 24.31 -26.92
CA GLN A 75 38.37 23.27 -27.48
C GLN A 75 39.18 22.48 -26.44
N ARG A 76 39.14 22.85 -25.15
CA ARG A 76 39.80 22.10 -24.07
C ARG A 76 38.75 21.41 -23.21
N GLU A 77 38.56 20.10 -23.41
CA GLU A 77 37.68 19.25 -22.58
C GLU A 77 37.96 19.39 -21.06
N GLN A 78 39.19 19.77 -20.69
CA GLN A 78 39.66 19.93 -19.32
C GLN A 78 39.44 21.35 -18.73
N LEU A 79 39.10 22.35 -19.55
CA LEU A 79 38.91 23.73 -19.10
C LEU A 79 37.81 23.89 -18.04
N PRO A 80 36.60 23.31 -18.18
CA PRO A 80 35.58 23.39 -17.13
C PRO A 80 36.02 22.69 -15.83
N GLN A 81 36.81 21.62 -15.93
CA GLN A 81 37.36 20.90 -14.78
C GLN A 81 38.38 21.73 -14.01
N ILE A 82 39.27 22.45 -14.72
CA ILE A 82 40.25 23.35 -14.11
C ILE A 82 39.55 24.56 -13.46
N ILE A 83 38.54 25.13 -14.13
CA ILE A 83 37.76 26.26 -13.59
C ILE A 83 37.00 25.83 -12.33
N ASP A 84 36.34 24.67 -12.34
CA ASP A 84 35.56 24.22 -11.18
C ASP A 84 36.46 23.76 -10.02
N THR A 85 37.62 23.15 -10.27
CA THR A 85 38.61 22.83 -9.21
C THR A 85 39.24 24.09 -8.60
N THR A 86 39.47 25.14 -9.39
CA THR A 86 39.99 26.42 -8.87
C THR A 86 38.92 27.21 -8.12
N LEU A 87 37.67 27.20 -8.60
CA LEU A 87 36.52 27.74 -7.86
C LEU A 87 36.33 27.04 -6.52
N LEU A 88 36.50 25.71 -6.45
CA LEU A 88 36.43 24.96 -5.19
C LEU A 88 37.48 25.46 -4.18
N LYS A 89 38.74 25.63 -4.61
CA LYS A 89 39.82 26.19 -3.78
C LYS A 89 39.47 27.59 -3.28
N CYS A 90 38.92 28.45 -4.15
CA CYS A 90 38.53 29.81 -3.78
C CYS A 90 37.33 29.85 -2.82
N TYR A 91 36.33 28.97 -3.00
CA TYR A 91 35.14 28.93 -2.14
C TYR A 91 35.45 28.44 -0.72
N LEU A 92 36.34 27.46 -0.55
CA LEU A 92 36.77 26.98 0.76
C LEU A 92 37.47 28.05 1.62
N HIS A 93 38.01 29.11 0.99
CA HIS A 93 38.62 30.23 1.70
C HIS A 93 37.71 31.42 1.96
N THR A 94 36.63 31.56 1.19
CA THR A 94 35.78 32.77 1.22
C THR A 94 34.39 32.48 1.75
N ASN A 95 33.72 31.45 1.22
CA ASN A 95 32.36 31.10 1.61
C ASN A 95 32.06 29.63 1.31
N ASP A 96 31.94 28.86 2.39
CA ASP A 96 31.62 27.43 2.38
C ASP A 96 30.26 27.10 1.75
N ALA A 97 29.31 28.04 1.69
CA ALA A 97 27.96 27.79 1.19
C ALA A 97 27.90 27.41 -0.30
N PHE A 98 28.91 27.80 -1.09
CA PHE A 98 28.95 27.55 -2.54
C PHE A 98 29.69 26.26 -2.93
N VAL A 99 30.31 25.58 -1.97
CA VAL A 99 31.05 24.33 -2.19
C VAL A 99 30.11 23.20 -2.61
N SER A 100 29.06 22.91 -1.84
CA SER A 100 28.15 21.80 -2.15
C SER A 100 27.44 21.96 -3.51
N PRO A 101 26.89 23.13 -3.89
CA PRO A 101 26.30 23.34 -5.22
C PRO A 101 27.28 23.13 -6.38
N LEU A 102 28.55 23.51 -6.21
CA LEU A 102 29.58 23.33 -7.23
C LEU A 102 29.87 21.84 -7.46
N LEU A 103 29.95 21.05 -6.38
CA LEU A 103 30.27 19.62 -6.44
C LEU A 103 29.15 18.78 -7.08
N ARG A 104 27.88 19.22 -6.97
CA ARG A 104 26.74 18.55 -7.64
C ARG A 104 26.82 18.62 -9.16
N LEU A 105 27.55 19.59 -9.71
CA LEU A 105 27.70 19.78 -11.16
C LEU A 105 28.81 18.87 -11.74
N ASN A 106 29.51 18.11 -10.89
CA ASN A 106 30.35 16.98 -11.26
C ASN A 106 31.56 17.25 -12.19
N ASN A 107 31.97 18.50 -12.35
CA ASN A 107 33.08 18.84 -13.25
C ASN A 107 34.45 18.86 -12.56
N CYS A 108 34.52 18.89 -11.23
CA CYS A 108 35.79 19.01 -10.52
C CYS A 108 36.72 17.80 -10.74
N HIS A 109 38.03 18.06 -10.70
CA HIS A 109 39.07 17.03 -10.71
C HIS A 109 39.06 16.21 -9.42
N LEU A 110 38.92 14.89 -9.56
CA LEU A 110 38.75 13.97 -8.44
C LEU A 110 39.90 14.03 -7.41
N GLU A 111 41.14 13.80 -7.85
CA GLU A 111 42.28 13.65 -6.93
C GLU A 111 42.62 14.95 -6.20
N GLU A 112 42.71 16.08 -6.92
CA GLU A 112 42.89 17.39 -6.29
C GLU A 112 41.76 17.75 -5.32
N SER A 113 40.50 17.55 -5.72
CA SER A 113 39.36 17.88 -4.85
C SER A 113 39.28 16.98 -3.62
N GLU A 114 39.67 15.71 -3.72
CA GLU A 114 39.73 14.78 -2.57
C GLU A 114 40.77 15.25 -1.53
N ILE A 115 41.98 15.59 -1.97
CA ILE A 115 43.07 16.06 -1.08
C ILE A 115 42.61 17.32 -0.33
N ILE A 116 42.10 18.31 -1.07
CA ILE A 116 41.70 19.60 -0.49
C ILE A 116 40.53 19.42 0.48
N LEU A 117 39.52 18.61 0.15
CA LEU A 117 38.38 18.41 1.05
C LEU A 117 38.76 17.65 2.32
N LEU A 118 39.75 16.75 2.25
CA LEU A 118 40.30 16.08 3.43
C LEU A 118 41.12 17.03 4.31
N GLU A 119 41.93 17.90 3.71
CA GLU A 119 42.74 18.91 4.43
C GLU A 119 41.88 19.90 5.22
N TYR A 120 40.72 20.31 4.68
CA TYR A 120 39.78 21.23 5.34
C TYR A 120 38.74 20.50 6.22
N GLU A 121 38.89 19.19 6.43
CA GLU A 121 37.96 18.33 7.20
C GLU A 121 36.50 18.42 6.73
N LYS A 122 36.26 18.75 5.45
CA LYS A 122 34.91 18.90 4.85
C LYS A 122 34.37 17.55 4.35
N TYR A 123 34.12 16.64 5.27
CA TYR A 123 33.71 15.27 4.97
C TYR A 123 32.34 15.16 4.26
N SER A 124 31.39 16.03 4.58
CA SER A 124 30.07 16.07 3.93
C SER A 124 30.17 16.34 2.43
N ASP A 125 31.01 17.30 2.05
CA ASP A 125 31.20 17.73 0.68
C ASP A 125 31.98 16.69 -0.13
N LEU A 126 32.92 15.98 0.50
CA LEU A 126 33.61 14.84 -0.11
C LEU A 126 32.64 13.71 -0.48
N ILE A 127 31.68 13.39 0.39
CA ILE A 127 30.65 12.38 0.13
C ILE A 127 29.75 12.80 -1.05
N ILE A 128 29.41 14.09 -1.15
CA ILE A 128 28.67 14.64 -2.29
C ILE A 128 29.48 14.46 -3.57
N LEU A 129 30.77 14.82 -3.57
CA LEU A 129 31.64 14.63 -4.73
C LEU A 129 31.65 13.16 -5.19
N TYR A 130 31.81 12.21 -4.27
CA TYR A 130 31.77 10.79 -4.61
C TYR A 130 30.41 10.33 -5.14
N LYS A 131 29.30 10.84 -4.59
CA LYS A 131 27.95 10.52 -5.07
C LYS A 131 27.76 10.92 -6.53
N TYR A 132 28.11 12.16 -6.89
CA TYR A 132 27.91 12.67 -8.25
C TYR A 132 28.91 12.06 -9.24
N LYS A 133 30.09 11.64 -8.78
CA LYS A 133 31.08 10.91 -9.58
C LYS A 133 30.77 9.41 -9.74
N GLY A 134 29.74 8.88 -9.08
CA GLY A 134 29.38 7.46 -9.10
C GLY A 134 30.33 6.55 -8.32
N LEU A 135 31.22 7.11 -7.50
CA LEU A 135 32.22 6.36 -6.72
C LEU A 135 31.65 5.92 -5.36
N HIS A 136 30.55 5.17 -5.39
CA HIS A 136 29.78 4.82 -4.18
C HIS A 136 30.56 3.93 -3.19
N THR A 137 31.39 3.02 -3.69
CA THR A 137 32.23 2.14 -2.84
C THR A 137 33.24 2.93 -2.01
N LYS A 138 33.95 3.88 -2.65
CA LYS A 138 34.89 4.77 -1.95
C LYS A 138 34.18 5.64 -0.91
N ALA A 139 33.00 6.18 -1.25
CA ALA A 139 32.20 6.96 -0.32
C ALA A 139 31.82 6.16 0.93
N LEU A 140 31.34 4.93 0.73
CA LEU A 140 30.89 4.05 1.81
C LEU A 140 32.05 3.50 2.64
N ASP A 141 33.21 3.20 2.03
CA ASP A 141 34.43 2.84 2.76
C ASP A 141 34.92 4.00 3.64
N PHE A 142 34.85 5.23 3.12
CA PHE A 142 35.19 6.41 3.88
C PHE A 142 34.22 6.62 5.06
N LEU A 143 32.92 6.54 4.80
CA LEU A 143 31.87 6.61 5.83
C LEU A 143 32.05 5.54 6.90
N LYS A 144 32.37 4.30 6.51
CA LYS A 144 32.65 3.19 7.45
C LYS A 144 33.86 3.46 8.34
N LYS A 145 34.91 4.10 7.82
CA LYS A 145 36.09 4.50 8.62
C LYS A 145 35.73 5.62 9.60
N GLN A 146 35.00 6.63 9.13
CA GLN A 146 34.59 7.78 9.94
C GLN A 146 33.57 7.42 11.02
N ALA A 147 32.65 6.49 10.74
CA ALA A 147 31.66 6.00 11.70
C ALA A 147 32.31 5.38 12.96
N LYS A 148 33.51 4.80 12.83
CA LYS A 148 34.26 4.19 13.95
C LYS A 148 35.09 5.19 14.76
N GLN A 149 35.32 6.40 14.24
CA GLN A 149 36.13 7.44 14.90
C GLN A 149 35.26 8.26 15.85
N LYS A 150 35.39 8.01 17.16
CA LYS A 150 34.70 8.78 18.20
C LYS A 150 35.15 10.24 18.16
N GLY A 151 34.23 11.16 17.84
CA GLY A 151 34.50 12.60 17.76
C GLY A 151 34.50 13.19 16.35
N SER A 152 34.38 12.37 15.30
CA SER A 152 34.15 12.86 13.93
C SER A 152 32.75 13.48 13.79
N PRO A 153 32.56 14.55 13.00
CA PRO A 153 31.22 15.09 12.70
C PRO A 153 30.34 14.08 11.95
N MET A 154 30.93 13.01 11.40
CA MET A 154 30.25 11.92 10.72
C MET A 154 30.15 10.64 11.58
N PHE A 155 30.34 10.75 12.90
CA PHE A 155 30.26 9.63 13.83
C PHE A 155 28.85 9.01 13.86
N GLY A 156 28.78 7.68 13.90
CA GLY A 156 27.53 6.92 13.92
C GLY A 156 27.12 6.35 12.56
N HIS A 157 25.99 5.65 12.56
CA HIS A 157 25.50 4.92 11.39
C HIS A 157 24.58 5.76 10.49
N ASP A 158 23.99 6.82 11.01
CA ASP A 158 22.98 7.65 10.33
C ASP A 158 23.41 8.17 8.95
N ASN A 159 24.65 8.65 8.82
CA ASN A 159 25.15 9.17 7.55
C ASN A 159 25.34 8.05 6.52
N SER A 160 25.72 6.84 6.98
CA SER A 160 25.82 5.66 6.12
C SER A 160 24.43 5.19 5.70
N ILE A 161 23.47 5.18 6.62
CA ILE A 161 22.06 4.83 6.35
C ILE A 161 21.47 5.79 5.31
N ARG A 162 21.57 7.11 5.53
CA ARG A 162 21.08 8.13 4.58
C ARG A 162 21.73 8.03 3.21
N TYR A 163 23.02 7.72 3.15
CA TYR A 163 23.70 7.54 1.88
C TYR A 163 23.15 6.32 1.15
N LEU A 164 22.98 5.19 1.85
CA LEU A 164 22.44 3.95 1.28
C LEU A 164 20.97 4.09 0.85
N GLN A 165 20.14 4.80 1.61
CA GLN A 165 18.74 5.12 1.25
C GLN A 165 18.66 5.91 -0.07
N GLY A 166 19.62 6.82 -0.29
CA GLY A 166 19.71 7.59 -1.53
C GLY A 166 20.36 6.85 -2.71
N LEU A 167 20.70 5.57 -2.56
CA LEU A 167 21.14 4.72 -3.67
C LEU A 167 19.92 4.00 -4.25
N GLY A 168 19.67 4.21 -5.53
CA GLY A 168 18.58 3.53 -6.22
C GLY A 168 18.89 2.05 -6.51
N LYS A 169 17.90 1.38 -7.12
CA LYS A 169 17.91 -0.04 -7.53
C LYS A 169 19.11 -0.50 -8.38
N GLU A 170 19.85 0.42 -8.99
CA GLU A 170 21.02 0.09 -9.81
C GLU A 170 22.20 -0.39 -8.96
N ASN A 171 22.31 0.10 -7.72
CA ASN A 171 23.44 -0.17 -6.83
C ASN A 171 23.10 -1.20 -5.73
N MET A 172 22.16 -2.10 -5.98
CA MET A 172 21.66 -3.06 -4.97
C MET A 172 22.74 -3.93 -4.34
N ASP A 173 23.72 -4.39 -5.11
CA ASP A 173 24.76 -5.26 -4.59
C ASP A 173 25.68 -4.51 -3.60
N ILE A 174 25.90 -3.21 -3.85
CA ILE A 174 26.61 -2.32 -2.93
C ILE A 174 25.78 -2.12 -1.66
N ILE A 175 24.46 -1.87 -1.79
CA ILE A 175 23.56 -1.73 -0.65
C ILE A 175 23.62 -2.99 0.24
N PHE A 176 23.57 -4.19 -0.33
CA PHE A 176 23.67 -5.44 0.46
C PHE A 176 25.05 -5.65 1.11
N GLN A 177 26.13 -5.31 0.41
CA GLN A 177 27.48 -5.43 0.95
C GLN A 177 27.68 -4.52 2.17
N TYR A 178 27.27 -3.25 2.05
CA TYR A 178 27.50 -2.25 3.09
C TYR A 178 26.39 -2.21 4.15
N SER A 179 25.17 -2.64 3.86
CA SER A 179 24.16 -2.82 4.93
C SER A 179 24.55 -3.94 5.89
N THR A 180 25.28 -4.97 5.45
CA THR A 180 25.65 -6.13 6.28
C THR A 180 26.33 -5.70 7.59
N TRP A 181 27.31 -4.78 7.56
CA TRP A 181 28.01 -4.37 8.78
C TRP A 181 27.16 -3.46 9.69
N ILE A 182 26.27 -2.65 9.10
CA ILE A 182 25.37 -1.78 9.88
C ILE A 182 24.29 -2.60 10.56
N LEU A 183 23.77 -3.64 9.87
CA LEU A 183 22.78 -4.58 10.41
C LEU A 183 23.35 -5.45 11.54
N GLU A 184 24.65 -5.77 11.50
CA GLU A 184 25.35 -6.49 12.57
C GLU A 184 25.52 -5.63 13.83
N ASP A 185 25.85 -4.33 13.67
CA ASP A 185 26.07 -3.42 14.79
C ASP A 185 24.74 -2.88 15.38
N ASN A 186 23.86 -2.32 14.55
CA ASN A 186 22.59 -1.69 14.94
C ASN A 186 21.40 -2.18 14.08
N PRO A 187 20.79 -3.34 14.39
CA PRO A 187 19.79 -3.98 13.53
C PRO A 187 18.49 -3.18 13.35
N LYS A 188 18.06 -2.40 14.36
CA LYS A 188 16.82 -1.62 14.29
C LYS A 188 16.93 -0.38 13.42
N GLU A 189 18.00 0.38 13.58
CA GLU A 189 18.28 1.59 12.78
C GLU A 189 18.64 1.20 11.35
N ALA A 190 19.44 0.15 11.18
CA ALA A 190 19.81 -0.35 9.86
C ALA A 190 18.60 -0.82 9.04
N LEU A 191 17.49 -1.21 9.67
CA LEU A 191 16.28 -1.57 8.94
C LEU A 191 15.70 -0.39 8.15
N GLN A 192 15.93 0.85 8.61
CA GLN A 192 15.53 2.07 7.89
C GLN A 192 16.17 2.18 6.50
N ILE A 193 17.27 1.47 6.24
CA ILE A 193 17.85 1.39 4.88
C ILE A 193 16.82 0.83 3.89
N PHE A 194 15.92 -0.05 4.34
CA PHE A 194 14.93 -0.73 3.50
C PHE A 194 13.48 -0.31 3.79
N THR A 195 13.23 0.51 4.81
CA THR A 195 11.87 0.86 5.26
C THR A 195 11.58 2.36 5.32
N GLU A 196 12.55 3.23 5.02
CA GLU A 196 12.29 4.67 5.04
C GLU A 196 11.36 5.09 3.90
N ASP A 197 10.53 6.11 4.16
CA ASP A 197 9.59 6.70 3.21
C ASP A 197 10.31 7.62 2.21
N VAL A 198 11.16 7.02 1.39
CA VAL A 198 11.95 7.69 0.35
C VAL A 198 11.68 6.97 -0.98
N ASP A 199 11.43 7.74 -2.04
CA ASP A 199 11.09 7.22 -3.38
C ASP A 199 12.11 6.16 -3.87
N GLU A 200 13.40 6.41 -3.65
CA GLU A 200 14.46 5.47 -4.01
C GLU A 200 14.37 4.13 -3.26
N VAL A 201 13.95 4.16 -1.99
CA VAL A 201 13.81 2.99 -1.11
C VAL A 201 12.54 2.21 -1.46
N GLU A 202 11.43 2.90 -1.74
CA GLU A 202 10.18 2.27 -2.16
C GLU A 202 10.31 1.52 -3.49
N GLN A 203 11.16 2.02 -4.39
CA GLN A 203 11.44 1.42 -5.69
C GLN A 203 12.37 0.20 -5.63
N LEU A 204 12.95 -0.11 -4.47
CA LEU A 204 13.85 -1.27 -4.34
C LEU A 204 13.07 -2.59 -4.49
N PRO A 205 13.66 -3.60 -5.15
CA PRO A 205 13.03 -4.91 -5.32
C PRO A 205 12.89 -5.63 -3.98
N ARG A 206 11.66 -5.64 -3.44
CA ARG A 206 11.29 -6.20 -2.13
C ARG A 206 11.61 -7.69 -2.00
N ASP A 207 11.47 -8.43 -3.10
CA ASP A 207 11.81 -9.85 -3.23
C ASP A 207 13.29 -10.12 -2.97
N ARG A 208 14.19 -9.29 -3.55
CA ARG A 208 15.63 -9.43 -3.31
C ARG A 208 16.02 -9.05 -1.89
N ILE A 209 15.39 -8.01 -1.32
CA ILE A 209 15.62 -7.61 0.08
C ILE A 209 15.19 -8.72 1.02
N LEU A 210 14.02 -9.31 0.79
CA LEU A 210 13.49 -10.40 1.60
C LEU A 210 14.40 -11.63 1.55
N ASP A 211 14.88 -12.04 0.37
CA ASP A 211 15.86 -13.13 0.22
C ASP A 211 17.19 -12.85 0.95
N PHE A 212 17.68 -11.61 0.89
CA PHE A 212 18.87 -11.18 1.63
C PHE A 212 18.66 -11.28 3.16
N LEU A 213 17.55 -10.74 3.68
CA LEU A 213 17.23 -10.77 5.09
C LEU A 213 16.98 -12.20 5.59
N GLN A 214 16.31 -13.05 4.81
CA GLN A 214 16.09 -14.46 5.17
C GLN A 214 17.39 -15.27 5.28
N ARG A 215 18.38 -14.98 4.44
CA ARG A 215 19.67 -15.68 4.45
C ARG A 215 20.58 -15.24 5.59
N LYS A 216 20.71 -13.92 5.82
CA LYS A 216 21.69 -13.36 6.76
C LYS A 216 21.09 -12.94 8.10
N PHE A 217 19.86 -12.43 8.13
CA PHE A 217 19.28 -11.73 9.28
C PHE A 217 17.81 -12.12 9.54
N LYS A 218 17.55 -13.40 9.81
CA LYS A 218 16.18 -13.93 10.00
C LYS A 218 15.34 -13.15 11.03
N HIS A 219 15.96 -12.64 12.08
CA HIS A 219 15.26 -11.89 13.14
C HIS A 219 14.68 -10.55 12.67
N LEU A 220 15.15 -9.99 11.54
CA LEU A 220 14.68 -8.73 10.96
C LEU A 220 13.57 -8.90 9.91
N VAL A 221 13.32 -10.14 9.46
CA VAL A 221 12.30 -10.42 8.44
C VAL A 221 10.90 -10.03 8.91
N ILE A 222 10.55 -10.35 10.16
CA ILE A 222 9.24 -9.98 10.72
C ILE A 222 9.07 -8.46 10.82
N PRO A 223 9.97 -7.69 11.47
CA PRO A 223 9.87 -6.22 11.48
C PRO A 223 9.79 -5.59 10.08
N TYR A 224 10.57 -6.11 9.12
CA TYR A 224 10.52 -5.65 7.73
C TYR A 224 9.14 -5.86 7.11
N LEU A 225 8.61 -7.09 7.17
CA LEU A 225 7.31 -7.43 6.61
C LEU A 225 6.15 -6.74 7.32
N GLU A 226 6.23 -6.57 8.65
CA GLU A 226 5.26 -5.76 9.41
C GLU A 226 5.24 -4.32 8.90
N HIS A 227 6.39 -3.71 8.59
CA HIS A 227 6.45 -2.37 8.02
C HIS A 227 5.87 -2.32 6.61
N VAL A 228 6.32 -3.22 5.72
CA VAL A 228 5.87 -3.27 4.32
C VAL A 228 4.36 -3.49 4.23
N ILE A 229 3.76 -4.30 5.10
CA ILE A 229 2.33 -4.60 5.04
C ILE A 229 1.50 -3.53 5.76
N ASN A 230 1.92 -3.03 6.92
CA ASN A 230 1.09 -2.08 7.69
C ASN A 230 1.30 -0.62 7.32
N VAL A 231 2.50 -0.24 6.86
CA VAL A 231 2.85 1.16 6.52
C VAL A 231 2.72 1.38 5.02
N TRP A 232 3.28 0.49 4.20
CA TRP A 232 3.23 0.60 2.74
C TRP A 232 2.02 -0.08 2.09
N ASP A 233 1.10 -0.64 2.90
CA ASP A 233 -0.14 -1.30 2.47
C ASP A 233 0.05 -2.28 1.31
N ASP A 234 1.14 -3.06 1.36
CA ASP A 234 1.47 -3.98 0.29
C ASP A 234 0.42 -5.11 0.21
N THR A 235 -0.10 -5.36 -0.99
CA THR A 235 -1.15 -6.37 -1.24
C THR A 235 -0.61 -7.69 -1.79
N ASN A 236 0.72 -7.84 -1.88
CA ASN A 236 1.35 -9.02 -2.45
C ASN A 236 1.16 -10.27 -1.56
N THR A 237 0.44 -11.25 -2.08
CA THR A 237 0.15 -12.52 -1.39
C THR A 237 1.40 -13.24 -0.87
N LEU A 238 2.52 -13.19 -1.58
CA LEU A 238 3.76 -13.86 -1.14
C LEU A 238 4.32 -13.25 0.14
N ASN A 239 4.23 -11.93 0.30
CA ASN A 239 4.73 -11.25 1.49
C ASN A 239 3.84 -11.53 2.71
N HIS A 240 2.52 -11.55 2.51
CA HIS A 240 1.56 -11.93 3.54
C HIS A 240 1.72 -13.40 3.97
N ASP A 241 1.84 -14.32 3.01
CA ASP A 241 2.12 -15.73 3.28
C ASP A 241 3.44 -15.88 4.05
N THR A 242 4.51 -15.21 3.61
CA THR A 242 5.82 -15.28 4.26
C THR A 242 5.77 -14.78 5.70
N LEU A 243 5.09 -13.65 5.96
CA LEU A 243 4.94 -13.13 7.33
C LEU A 243 4.23 -14.14 8.24
N ILE A 244 3.17 -14.79 7.76
CA ILE A 244 2.45 -15.83 8.50
C ILE A 244 3.39 -17.00 8.82
N HIS A 245 4.18 -17.46 7.84
CA HIS A 245 5.14 -18.54 8.05
C HIS A 245 6.22 -18.18 9.06
N GLU A 246 6.77 -16.97 9.00
CA GLU A 246 7.76 -16.49 9.96
C GLU A 246 7.19 -16.38 11.38
N TYR A 247 5.93 -15.94 11.54
CA TYR A 247 5.25 -16.00 12.84
C TYR A 247 5.09 -17.43 13.34
N GLN A 248 4.65 -18.36 12.50
CA GLN A 248 4.50 -19.77 12.86
C GLN A 248 5.84 -20.37 13.31
N ASP A 249 6.92 -20.13 12.57
CA ASP A 249 8.23 -20.64 12.91
C ASP A 249 8.77 -19.99 14.18
N LYS A 250 8.54 -18.69 14.40
CA LYS A 250 8.92 -18.04 15.65
C LYS A 250 8.13 -18.60 16.85
N ILE A 251 6.85 -18.92 16.69
CA ILE A 251 6.05 -19.56 17.75
C ILE A 251 6.59 -20.96 18.10
N LYS A 252 7.04 -21.75 17.12
CA LYS A 252 7.63 -23.08 17.38
C LYS A 252 8.91 -23.02 18.23
N HIS A 253 9.70 -21.96 18.07
CA HIS A 253 10.99 -21.81 18.75
C HIS A 253 10.94 -20.93 20.01
N SER A 254 9.80 -20.27 20.28
CA SER A 254 9.64 -19.38 21.44
C SER A 254 8.80 -20.07 22.52
N THR A 255 9.15 -19.86 23.79
CA THR A 255 8.39 -20.37 24.95
C THR A 255 7.96 -19.23 25.87
N GLY A 256 6.81 -19.39 26.54
CA GLY A 256 6.30 -18.41 27.52
C GLY A 256 5.65 -17.18 26.88
N ASP A 257 5.80 -16.02 27.53
CA ASP A 257 5.07 -14.78 27.20
C ASP A 257 5.35 -14.26 25.78
N SER A 258 6.56 -14.45 25.26
CA SER A 258 6.91 -14.04 23.89
C SER A 258 6.09 -14.81 22.84
N ALA A 259 5.86 -16.10 23.06
CA ALA A 259 5.04 -16.92 22.17
C ALA A 259 3.58 -16.45 22.18
N ILE A 260 3.05 -16.07 23.34
CA ILE A 260 1.67 -15.55 23.49
C ILE A 260 1.52 -14.23 22.71
N GLN A 261 2.49 -13.32 22.81
CA GLN A 261 2.46 -12.04 22.11
C GLN A 261 2.56 -12.21 20.58
N ILE A 262 3.39 -13.14 20.10
CA ILE A 262 3.48 -13.43 18.66
C ILE A 262 2.19 -14.10 18.17
N ARG A 263 1.62 -14.99 18.97
CA ARG A 263 0.36 -15.65 18.67
C ARG A 263 -0.81 -14.67 18.57
N SER A 264 -0.88 -13.69 19.46
CA SER A 264 -1.91 -12.64 19.38
C SER A 264 -1.74 -11.76 18.13
N LYS A 265 -0.50 -11.39 17.78
CA LYS A 265 -0.20 -10.71 16.51
C LYS A 265 -0.64 -11.52 15.29
N LEU A 266 -0.33 -12.82 15.25
CA LEU A 266 -0.73 -13.71 14.17
C LEU A 266 -2.26 -13.79 14.04
N LEU A 267 -2.97 -13.94 15.16
CA LEU A 267 -4.44 -13.97 15.17
C LEU A 267 -5.06 -12.67 14.66
N LEU A 268 -4.53 -11.52 15.06
CA LEU A 268 -4.98 -10.21 14.56
C LEU A 268 -4.73 -10.11 13.05
N PHE A 269 -3.53 -10.50 12.60
CA PHE A 269 -3.17 -10.46 11.19
C PHE A 269 -4.07 -11.34 10.32
N LEU A 270 -4.34 -12.59 10.74
CA LEU A 270 -5.20 -13.52 10.01
C LEU A 270 -6.65 -13.03 9.88
N LYS A 271 -7.14 -12.27 10.87
CA LYS A 271 -8.48 -11.66 10.85
C LYS A 271 -8.53 -10.44 9.93
N GLN A 272 -7.51 -9.57 9.97
CA GLN A 272 -7.49 -8.30 9.25
C GLN A 272 -7.09 -8.45 7.78
N SER A 273 -6.05 -9.21 7.48
CA SER A 273 -5.54 -9.36 6.11
C SER A 273 -6.43 -10.30 5.28
N ASN A 274 -6.72 -9.91 4.04
CA ASN A 274 -7.40 -10.74 3.04
C ASN A 274 -6.50 -11.11 1.85
N HIS A 275 -5.20 -10.79 1.92
CA HIS A 275 -4.28 -10.93 0.79
C HIS A 275 -3.43 -12.20 0.82
N TYR A 276 -3.44 -12.96 1.92
CA TYR A 276 -2.76 -14.26 2.01
C TYR A 276 -3.54 -15.38 1.33
N SER A 277 -2.85 -16.46 0.93
CA SER A 277 -3.45 -17.68 0.39
C SER A 277 -3.82 -18.64 1.53
N PRO A 278 -5.12 -18.80 1.87
CA PRO A 278 -5.51 -19.61 3.01
C PRO A 278 -5.17 -21.10 2.81
N ALA A 279 -5.15 -21.59 1.57
CA ALA A 279 -4.79 -22.97 1.23
C ALA A 279 -3.30 -23.24 1.48
N SER A 280 -2.42 -22.31 1.05
CA SER A 280 -0.97 -22.42 1.25
C SER A 280 -0.63 -22.39 2.74
N VAL A 281 -1.24 -21.46 3.48
CA VAL A 281 -1.05 -21.28 4.92
C VAL A 281 -1.49 -22.53 5.69
N LEU A 282 -2.66 -23.11 5.34
CA LEU A 282 -3.17 -24.31 6.00
C LEU A 282 -2.23 -25.52 5.81
N ALA A 283 -1.60 -25.66 4.65
CA ALA A 283 -0.73 -26.80 4.35
C ALA A 283 0.54 -26.84 5.22
N ARG A 284 1.02 -25.69 5.73
CA ARG A 284 2.21 -25.60 6.58
C ARG A 284 1.90 -25.56 8.08
N MET A 285 0.62 -25.40 8.46
CA MET A 285 0.24 -25.38 9.87
C MET A 285 0.48 -26.75 10.54
N PRO A 286 1.05 -26.80 11.76
CA PRO A 286 1.28 -28.05 12.48
C PRO A 286 -0.05 -28.75 12.75
N HIS A 287 -0.11 -30.10 12.72
CA HIS A 287 -1.35 -30.83 13.01
C HIS A 287 -1.80 -30.65 14.47
N ASP A 288 -0.86 -30.63 15.41
CA ASP A 288 -1.10 -30.42 16.83
C ASP A 288 -0.82 -28.95 17.20
N GLY A 289 -1.84 -28.23 17.67
CA GLY A 289 -1.74 -26.82 18.06
C GLY A 289 -2.30 -25.82 17.04
N LEU A 290 -2.23 -24.53 17.39
CA LEU A 290 -2.73 -23.38 16.62
C LEU A 290 -4.20 -23.52 16.17
N HIS A 291 -5.06 -24.03 17.05
CA HIS A 291 -6.46 -24.32 16.72
C HIS A 291 -7.25 -23.08 16.32
N ASP A 292 -7.09 -21.97 17.05
CA ASP A 292 -7.79 -20.70 16.78
C ASP A 292 -7.37 -20.11 15.42
N GLU A 293 -6.09 -20.18 15.10
CA GLU A 293 -5.53 -19.74 13.82
C GLU A 293 -6.07 -20.58 12.66
N LYS A 294 -6.08 -21.91 12.83
CA LYS A 294 -6.66 -22.84 11.85
C LYS A 294 -8.13 -22.58 11.61
N ILE A 295 -8.89 -22.31 12.68
CA ILE A 295 -10.32 -22.00 12.57
C ILE A 295 -10.53 -20.80 11.66
N ILE A 296 -9.75 -19.73 11.83
CA ILE A 296 -9.84 -18.53 10.98
C ILE A 296 -9.52 -18.88 9.51
N VAL A 297 -8.43 -19.59 9.27
CA VAL A 297 -8.01 -19.96 7.91
C VAL A 297 -9.03 -20.90 7.23
N LEU A 298 -9.54 -21.90 7.94
CA LEU A 298 -10.56 -22.83 7.45
C LEU A 298 -11.91 -22.15 7.21
N SER A 299 -12.26 -21.18 8.05
CA SER A 299 -13.45 -20.34 7.87
C SER A 299 -13.37 -19.57 6.54
N LYS A 300 -12.21 -18.95 6.22
CA LYS A 300 -12.00 -18.29 4.92
C LYS A 300 -12.02 -19.23 3.72
N LEU A 301 -11.74 -20.53 3.92
CA LEU A 301 -11.83 -21.56 2.88
C LEU A 301 -13.23 -22.18 2.75
N ASN A 302 -14.23 -21.68 3.49
CA ASN A 302 -15.58 -22.27 3.57
C ASN A 302 -15.59 -23.75 4.01
N LYS A 303 -14.55 -24.20 4.73
CA LYS A 303 -14.44 -25.57 5.26
C LYS A 303 -15.08 -25.65 6.65
N HIS A 304 -16.37 -25.31 6.75
CA HIS A 304 -17.07 -25.19 8.03
C HIS A 304 -17.13 -26.51 8.82
N GLU A 305 -17.25 -27.65 8.15
CA GLU A 305 -17.25 -28.96 8.83
C GLU A 305 -15.96 -29.20 9.62
N GLN A 306 -14.81 -28.83 9.07
CA GLN A 306 -13.51 -28.98 9.76
C GLN A 306 -13.40 -28.01 10.93
N VAL A 307 -13.91 -26.78 10.79
CA VAL A 307 -13.96 -25.79 11.89
C VAL A 307 -14.79 -26.32 13.06
N LEU A 308 -16.01 -26.80 12.78
CA LEU A 308 -16.90 -27.35 13.79
C LEU A 308 -16.30 -28.61 14.42
N GLY A 309 -15.63 -29.45 13.63
CA GLY A 309 -14.88 -30.59 14.12
C GLY A 309 -13.77 -30.19 15.11
N ILE A 310 -13.05 -29.09 14.86
CA ILE A 310 -12.04 -28.57 15.81
C ILE A 310 -12.70 -28.09 17.10
N TYR A 311 -13.79 -27.31 17.02
CA TYR A 311 -14.49 -26.84 18.23
C TYR A 311 -15.06 -27.98 19.08
N VAL A 312 -15.73 -28.95 18.44
CA VAL A 312 -16.43 -30.04 19.15
C VAL A 312 -15.48 -31.15 19.56
N ASN A 313 -14.64 -31.65 18.64
CA ASN A 313 -13.82 -32.84 18.91
C ASN A 313 -12.47 -32.52 19.55
N THR A 314 -11.86 -31.38 19.22
CA THR A 314 -10.54 -31.02 19.75
C THR A 314 -10.62 -30.12 20.97
N LEU A 315 -11.42 -29.05 20.91
CA LEU A 315 -11.54 -28.08 22.00
C LEU A 315 -12.62 -28.42 23.03
N GLY A 316 -13.62 -29.24 22.67
CA GLY A 316 -14.76 -29.57 23.52
C GLY A 316 -15.68 -28.39 23.84
N ASP A 317 -15.55 -27.26 23.13
CA ASP A 317 -16.27 -26.02 23.38
C ASP A 317 -17.45 -25.88 22.41
N VAL A 318 -18.58 -26.49 22.77
CA VAL A 318 -19.79 -26.48 21.94
C VAL A 318 -20.39 -25.08 21.83
N GLN A 319 -20.23 -24.24 22.86
CA GLN A 319 -20.78 -22.89 22.88
C GLN A 319 -20.12 -22.03 21.79
N LYS A 320 -18.79 -22.08 21.66
CA LYS A 320 -18.09 -21.37 20.57
C LYS A 320 -18.46 -21.91 19.19
N ALA A 321 -18.78 -23.20 19.06
CA ALA A 321 -19.27 -23.76 17.82
C ALA A 321 -20.62 -23.15 17.41
N ILE A 322 -21.52 -22.94 18.38
CA ILE A 322 -22.83 -22.29 18.16
C ILE A 322 -22.64 -20.83 17.75
N GLU A 323 -21.80 -20.09 18.47
CA GLU A 323 -21.47 -18.69 18.15
C GLU A 323 -20.89 -18.55 16.74
N TYR A 324 -20.02 -19.47 16.34
CA TYR A 324 -19.48 -19.52 14.98
C TYR A 324 -20.58 -19.78 13.93
N CYS A 325 -21.48 -20.75 14.18
CA CYS A 325 -22.62 -21.01 13.29
C CYS A 325 -23.50 -19.78 13.12
N ASP A 326 -23.81 -19.08 14.22
CA ASP A 326 -24.63 -17.87 14.19
C ASP A 326 -23.96 -16.72 13.44
N HIS A 327 -22.66 -16.52 13.61
CA HIS A 327 -21.90 -15.51 12.87
C HIS A 327 -21.87 -15.80 11.36
N VAL A 328 -21.61 -17.05 10.96
CA VAL A 328 -21.64 -17.45 9.54
C VAL A 328 -23.05 -17.31 8.96
N TYR A 329 -24.08 -17.70 9.71
CA TYR A 329 -25.47 -17.56 9.31
C TYR A 329 -25.86 -16.09 9.08
N GLN A 330 -25.49 -15.19 9.99
CA GLN A 330 -25.76 -13.75 9.86
C GLN A 330 -25.06 -13.13 8.65
N ASN A 331 -23.80 -13.50 8.38
CA ASN A 331 -23.06 -13.00 7.22
C ASN A 331 -23.66 -13.50 5.89
N ASN A 332 -24.05 -14.76 5.82
CA ASN A 332 -24.61 -15.35 4.60
C ASN A 332 -26.03 -14.84 4.28
N LEU A 333 -26.79 -14.40 5.29
CA LEU A 333 -28.06 -13.70 5.07
C LEU A 333 -27.87 -12.37 4.32
N GLN A 334 -26.75 -11.66 4.57
CA GLN A 334 -26.45 -10.40 3.88
C GLN A 334 -26.06 -10.63 2.41
N THR A 335 -25.37 -11.73 2.12
CA THR A 335 -24.94 -12.09 0.75
C THR A 335 -26.04 -12.78 -0.08
N LYS A 336 -27.24 -12.99 0.50
CA LYS A 336 -28.39 -13.72 -0.11
C LYS A 336 -28.09 -15.19 -0.45
N GLU A 337 -27.13 -15.81 0.22
CA GLU A 337 -26.81 -17.24 0.08
C GLU A 337 -27.50 -18.07 1.18
N GLU A 338 -28.84 -18.05 1.19
CA GLU A 338 -29.65 -18.68 2.25
C GLU A 338 -29.42 -20.20 2.38
N LEU A 339 -29.11 -20.88 1.27
CA LEU A 339 -28.89 -22.33 1.25
C LEU A 339 -27.59 -22.74 1.94
N ALA A 340 -26.52 -21.93 1.84
CA ALA A 340 -25.25 -22.19 2.51
C ALA A 340 -25.33 -21.84 4.00
N ALA A 341 -26.10 -20.80 4.36
CA ALA A 341 -26.32 -20.38 5.74
C ALA A 341 -26.96 -21.50 6.60
N ASN A 342 -27.99 -22.16 6.08
CA ASN A 342 -28.72 -23.22 6.79
C ASN A 342 -27.93 -24.53 6.94
N GLN A 343 -26.85 -24.73 6.17
CA GLN A 343 -26.05 -25.95 6.23
C GLN A 343 -25.16 -26.01 7.48
N VAL A 344 -24.74 -24.87 8.05
CA VAL A 344 -23.74 -24.85 9.13
C VAL A 344 -24.32 -25.38 10.45
N HIS A 345 -25.52 -24.95 10.85
CA HIS A 345 -26.21 -25.50 12.03
C HIS A 345 -26.57 -26.97 11.86
N PHE A 346 -26.90 -27.39 10.63
CA PHE A 346 -27.13 -28.79 10.31
C PHE A 346 -25.85 -29.64 10.42
N LEU A 347 -24.70 -29.12 9.99
CA LEU A 347 -23.40 -29.78 10.16
C LEU A 347 -23.02 -29.90 11.64
N LEU A 348 -23.28 -28.88 12.45
CA LEU A 348 -23.05 -28.94 13.89
C LEU A 348 -23.94 -30.01 14.54
N LEU A 349 -25.22 -30.07 14.18
CA LEU A 349 -26.14 -31.11 14.64
C LEU A 349 -25.63 -32.51 14.28
N ARG A 350 -25.21 -32.71 13.02
CA ARG A 350 -24.63 -33.97 12.55
C ARG A 350 -23.39 -34.36 13.37
N LEU A 351 -22.50 -33.41 13.63
CA LEU A 351 -21.27 -33.65 14.39
C LEU A 351 -21.57 -34.06 15.84
N LEU A 352 -22.45 -33.33 16.53
CA LEU A 352 -22.82 -33.63 17.92
C LEU A 352 -23.49 -35.00 18.09
N ILE A 353 -24.25 -35.45 17.09
CA ILE A 353 -24.89 -36.77 17.12
C ILE A 353 -23.91 -37.88 16.71
N SER A 354 -23.03 -37.63 15.74
CA SER A 354 -22.08 -38.64 15.23
C SER A 354 -20.97 -38.96 16.22
N THR A 355 -20.62 -38.04 17.13
CA THR A 355 -19.57 -38.24 18.14
C THR A 355 -19.88 -39.34 19.15
N ASP A 356 -21.15 -39.71 19.32
CA ASP A 356 -21.56 -40.81 20.19
C ASP A 356 -21.31 -42.19 19.55
N SER A 357 -20.98 -42.24 18.25
CA SER A 357 -20.84 -43.51 17.49
C SER A 357 -19.40 -44.04 17.40
N THR A 358 -18.37 -43.26 17.73
CA THR A 358 -16.96 -43.68 17.61
C THR A 358 -16.25 -43.75 18.96
N PRO A 359 -16.02 -44.96 19.52
CA PRO A 359 -15.31 -45.13 20.79
C PRO A 359 -13.79 -45.13 20.60
N ASN A 360 -13.21 -44.17 19.86
CA ASN A 360 -11.74 -44.14 19.70
C ASN A 360 -11.15 -42.74 19.43
N LYS A 361 -10.54 -42.20 20.50
CA LYS A 361 -9.51 -41.13 20.63
C LYS A 361 -9.90 -40.06 21.66
N ARG A 362 -10.24 -40.47 22.89
CA ARG A 362 -10.01 -39.63 24.07
C ARG A 362 -8.67 -40.04 24.67
N LEU A 363 -7.59 -39.38 24.23
CA LEU A 363 -6.29 -39.50 24.89
C LEU A 363 -6.29 -38.53 26.08
N GLY A 364 -6.46 -39.06 27.28
CA GLY A 364 -6.37 -38.31 28.53
C GLY A 364 -7.68 -38.33 29.31
N GLY A 365 -7.69 -39.10 30.41
CA GLY A 365 -8.82 -39.23 31.30
C GLY A 365 -9.20 -37.90 31.97
N LEU A 366 -10.32 -37.34 31.55
CA LEU A 366 -11.15 -36.43 32.33
C LEU A 366 -12.59 -36.92 32.14
N GLU A 367 -13.01 -37.77 33.06
CA GLU A 367 -14.39 -38.18 33.24
C GLU A 367 -15.21 -36.95 33.66
N SER A 368 -16.44 -36.81 33.12
CA SER A 368 -17.49 -35.89 33.58
C SER A 368 -17.57 -34.44 33.04
N THR A 369 -17.75 -34.27 31.73
CA THR A 369 -18.43 -33.07 31.14
C THR A 369 -19.55 -33.42 30.15
N ALA A 370 -19.89 -34.70 30.00
CA ALA A 370 -20.98 -35.17 29.14
C ALA A 370 -22.36 -35.00 29.81
N LYS A 371 -22.87 -33.77 29.92
CA LYS A 371 -24.29 -33.60 29.60
C LYS A 371 -24.37 -34.01 28.13
N SER A 372 -25.10 -35.09 27.85
CA SER A 372 -24.97 -35.84 26.60
C SER A 372 -24.94 -34.88 25.41
N HIS A 373 -24.00 -35.04 24.46
CA HIS A 373 -23.94 -34.17 23.28
C HIS A 373 -25.29 -34.14 22.55
N LEU A 374 -26.08 -35.20 22.72
CA LEU A 374 -27.49 -35.31 22.39
C LEU A 374 -28.41 -34.27 23.06
N ASP A 375 -28.33 -34.03 24.37
CA ASP A 375 -29.13 -33.00 25.05
C ASP A 375 -28.84 -31.61 24.49
N VAL A 376 -27.55 -31.30 24.25
CA VAL A 376 -27.14 -30.01 23.65
C VAL A 376 -27.61 -29.91 22.20
N ALA A 377 -27.59 -31.00 21.44
CA ALA A 377 -28.14 -31.07 20.09
C ALA A 377 -29.66 -30.83 20.08
N LEU A 378 -30.40 -31.39 21.04
CA LEU A 378 -31.85 -31.18 21.18
C LEU A 378 -32.17 -29.74 21.59
N ASP A 379 -31.41 -29.15 22.51
CA ASP A 379 -31.57 -27.75 22.91
C ASP A 379 -31.22 -26.80 21.75
N LEU A 380 -30.21 -27.13 20.94
CA LEU A 380 -29.87 -26.39 19.71
C LEU A 380 -31.01 -26.41 18.69
N MET A 381 -31.67 -27.57 18.53
CA MET A 381 -32.85 -27.70 17.68
C MET A 381 -33.98 -26.82 18.18
N GLU A 382 -34.30 -26.88 19.47
CA GLU A 382 -35.36 -26.08 20.09
C GLU A 382 -35.09 -24.56 19.98
N GLY A 383 -33.83 -24.14 20.15
CA GLY A 383 -33.42 -22.73 20.04
C GLY A 383 -33.37 -22.18 18.61
N ASN A 384 -33.23 -23.03 17.59
CA ASN A 384 -33.07 -22.60 16.20
C ASN A 384 -34.03 -23.32 15.21
N PRO A 385 -35.35 -23.24 15.42
CA PRO A 385 -36.33 -24.02 14.65
C PRO A 385 -36.42 -23.66 13.16
N THR A 386 -35.99 -22.46 12.79
CA THR A 386 -36.02 -21.96 11.41
C THR A 386 -34.72 -22.20 10.64
N LYS A 387 -33.60 -22.41 11.34
CA LYS A 387 -32.26 -22.56 10.75
C LYS A 387 -31.92 -24.02 10.41
N ILE A 388 -32.58 -24.97 11.06
CA ILE A 388 -32.36 -26.40 10.87
C ILE A 388 -33.58 -27.00 10.15
N SER A 389 -33.34 -27.69 9.02
CA SER A 389 -34.39 -28.41 8.30
C SER A 389 -34.95 -29.55 9.14
N ALA A 390 -36.27 -29.54 9.38
CA ALA A 390 -36.96 -30.55 10.18
C ALA A 390 -36.80 -31.96 9.61
N LEU A 391 -36.90 -32.12 8.29
CA LEU A 391 -36.72 -33.42 7.64
C LEU A 391 -35.28 -33.93 7.80
N GLY A 392 -34.30 -33.04 7.59
CA GLY A 392 -32.89 -33.39 7.77
C GLY A 392 -32.57 -33.78 9.21
N ALA A 393 -33.06 -33.00 10.18
CA ALA A 393 -32.83 -33.26 11.60
C ALA A 393 -33.41 -34.62 12.04
N LEU A 394 -34.63 -34.95 11.59
CA LEU A 394 -35.27 -36.24 11.89
C LEU A 394 -34.48 -37.43 11.34
N HIS A 395 -33.82 -37.30 10.19
CA HIS A 395 -32.96 -38.36 9.65
C HIS A 395 -31.63 -38.53 10.41
N LEU A 396 -31.20 -37.51 11.15
CA LEU A 396 -29.95 -37.57 11.93
C LEU A 396 -30.17 -38.09 13.35
N LEU A 397 -31.35 -37.92 13.93
CA LEU A 397 -31.63 -38.30 15.30
C LEU A 397 -31.60 -39.83 15.48
N PRO A 398 -30.97 -40.35 16.56
CA PRO A 398 -31.05 -41.77 16.91
C PRO A 398 -32.49 -42.20 17.23
N ASP A 399 -32.82 -43.47 16.96
CA ASP A 399 -34.13 -44.05 17.24
C ASP A 399 -34.48 -44.09 18.74
N ASP A 400 -33.46 -44.00 19.61
CA ASP A 400 -33.60 -44.03 21.07
C ASP A 400 -34.08 -42.69 21.68
N VAL A 401 -34.17 -41.62 20.88
CA VAL A 401 -34.58 -40.30 21.36
C VAL A 401 -36.08 -40.27 21.67
N PRO A 402 -36.50 -39.89 22.89
CA PRO A 402 -37.91 -39.79 23.22
C PRO A 402 -38.61 -38.72 22.37
N LEU A 403 -39.70 -39.09 21.71
CA LEU A 403 -40.49 -38.17 20.88
C LEU A 403 -40.92 -36.90 21.64
N SER A 404 -41.17 -37.01 22.95
CA SER A 404 -41.54 -35.88 23.81
C SER A 404 -40.53 -34.73 23.80
N ARG A 405 -39.23 -35.01 23.61
CA ARG A 405 -38.18 -33.97 23.51
C ARG A 405 -38.13 -33.30 22.14
N VAL A 406 -38.62 -33.96 21.10
CA VAL A 406 -38.56 -33.47 19.71
C VAL A 406 -39.86 -32.72 19.32
N VAL A 407 -40.99 -33.03 19.98
CA VAL A 407 -42.29 -32.39 19.72
C VAL A 407 -42.26 -30.85 19.76
N PRO A 408 -41.61 -30.17 20.73
CA PRO A 408 -41.56 -28.71 20.78
C PRO A 408 -40.95 -28.13 19.49
N TYR A 409 -39.79 -28.65 19.08
CA TYR A 409 -39.13 -28.27 17.84
C TYR A 409 -40.02 -28.50 16.62
N LEU A 410 -40.61 -29.70 16.47
CA LEU A 410 -41.44 -30.02 15.31
C LEU A 410 -42.67 -29.11 15.21
N ARG A 411 -43.29 -28.76 16.34
CA ARG A 411 -44.40 -27.82 16.38
C ARG A 411 -43.98 -26.45 15.88
N HIS A 412 -42.82 -25.95 16.33
CA HIS A 412 -42.27 -24.68 15.86
C HIS A 412 -41.90 -24.70 14.37
N ALA A 413 -41.19 -25.74 13.93
CA ALA A 413 -40.78 -25.89 12.53
C ALA A 413 -41.98 -25.99 11.58
N LEU A 414 -43.00 -26.78 11.95
CA LEU A 414 -44.23 -26.92 11.15
C LEU A 414 -45.03 -25.61 11.10
N ASN A 415 -45.22 -24.95 12.25
CA ASN A 415 -45.90 -23.66 12.30
C ASN A 415 -45.18 -22.62 11.45
N ASN A 416 -43.84 -22.60 11.47
CA ASN A 416 -43.05 -21.69 10.64
C ASN A 416 -43.19 -22.00 9.15
N SER A 417 -43.15 -23.28 8.75
CA SER A 417 -43.38 -23.67 7.36
C SER A 417 -44.77 -23.27 6.86
N MET A 418 -45.79 -23.45 7.71
CA MET A 418 -47.16 -23.01 7.41
C MET A 418 -47.28 -21.49 7.33
N TYR A 419 -46.57 -20.76 8.20
CA TYR A 419 -46.50 -19.31 8.17
C TYR A 419 -45.85 -18.79 6.88
N GLU A 420 -44.67 -19.30 6.50
CA GLU A 420 -43.98 -18.90 5.27
C GLU A 420 -44.81 -19.21 4.02
N LYS A 421 -45.48 -20.37 3.98
CA LYS A 421 -46.42 -20.69 2.90
C LYS A 421 -47.55 -19.66 2.80
N ARG A 422 -48.19 -19.31 3.93
CA ARG A 422 -49.28 -18.32 3.95
C ARG A 422 -48.79 -16.92 3.55
N LYS A 423 -47.62 -16.51 4.04
CA LYS A 423 -46.98 -15.24 3.70
C LYS A 423 -46.68 -15.15 2.20
N ALA A 424 -46.12 -16.20 1.61
CA ALA A 424 -45.87 -16.27 0.17
C ALA A 424 -47.16 -16.21 -0.65
N GLN A 425 -48.22 -16.90 -0.21
CA GLN A 425 -49.55 -16.84 -0.85
C GLN A 425 -50.16 -15.44 -0.78
N LEU A 426 -50.07 -14.77 0.36
CA LEU A 426 -50.53 -13.38 0.52
C LEU A 426 -49.75 -12.42 -0.37
N MET A 427 -48.41 -12.52 -0.37
CA MET A 427 -47.56 -11.70 -1.23
C MET A 427 -47.87 -11.92 -2.70
N SER A 428 -48.00 -13.18 -3.14
CA SER A 428 -48.37 -13.51 -4.52
C SER A 428 -49.74 -12.94 -4.90
N SER A 429 -50.72 -13.01 -3.99
CA SER A 429 -52.06 -12.47 -4.23
C SER A 429 -52.07 -10.94 -4.31
N LEU A 430 -51.31 -10.27 -3.45
CA LEU A 430 -51.17 -8.81 -3.46
C LEU A 430 -50.47 -8.32 -4.72
N LEU A 431 -49.35 -8.95 -5.10
CA LEU A 431 -48.64 -8.64 -6.35
C LEU A 431 -49.52 -8.87 -7.59
N TYR A 432 -50.34 -9.92 -7.57
CA TYR A 432 -51.29 -10.17 -8.65
C TYR A 432 -52.37 -9.10 -8.72
N ALA A 433 -52.92 -8.65 -7.59
CA ALA A 433 -53.89 -7.56 -7.55
C ALA A 433 -53.29 -6.24 -8.07
N ASP A 434 -52.07 -5.90 -7.67
CA ASP A 434 -51.34 -4.72 -8.15
C ASP A 434 -51.06 -4.79 -9.66
N HIS A 435 -50.65 -5.98 -10.14
CA HIS A 435 -50.49 -6.23 -11.57
C HIS A 435 -51.78 -5.96 -12.36
N LEU A 436 -52.93 -6.43 -11.85
CA LEU A 436 -54.24 -6.19 -12.48
C LEU A 436 -54.61 -4.71 -12.48
N GLN A 437 -54.37 -3.97 -11.40
CA GLN A 437 -54.63 -2.53 -11.33
C GLN A 437 -53.80 -1.75 -12.37
N HIS A 438 -52.51 -2.07 -12.48
CA HIS A 438 -51.64 -1.48 -13.50
C HIS A 438 -52.05 -1.89 -14.92
N GLN A 439 -52.55 -3.10 -15.11
CA GLN A 439 -53.07 -3.56 -16.40
C GLN A 439 -54.34 -2.79 -16.79
N GLU A 440 -55.27 -2.58 -15.86
CA GLU A 440 -56.47 -1.76 -16.08
C GLU A 440 -56.08 -0.32 -16.44
N GLN A 441 -55.18 0.30 -15.68
CA GLN A 441 -54.71 1.65 -15.95
C GLN A 441 -54.07 1.76 -17.35
N ARG A 442 -53.26 0.76 -17.74
CA ARG A 442 -52.68 0.70 -19.09
C ARG A 442 -53.76 0.64 -20.16
N ILE A 443 -54.77 -0.22 -19.98
CA ILE A 443 -55.89 -0.35 -20.95
C ILE A 443 -56.64 0.98 -21.06
N LEU A 444 -56.92 1.65 -19.94
CA LEU A 444 -57.59 2.95 -19.93
C LEU A 444 -56.79 4.00 -20.71
N GLU A 445 -55.49 4.12 -20.45
CA GLU A 445 -54.60 5.05 -21.18
C GLU A 445 -54.50 4.71 -22.68
N GLN A 446 -54.46 3.42 -23.03
CA GLN A 446 -54.44 2.95 -24.42
C GLN A 446 -55.78 3.16 -25.14
N SER A 447 -56.90 3.16 -24.42
CA SER A 447 -58.23 3.38 -24.99
C SER A 447 -58.48 4.84 -25.38
N GLN A 448 -57.68 5.77 -24.87
CA GLN A 448 -57.80 7.19 -25.19
C GLN A 448 -57.41 7.45 -26.64
N TRP A 449 -58.31 8.10 -27.37
CA TRP A 449 -58.08 8.53 -28.75
C TRP A 449 -58.30 10.04 -28.87
N VAL A 450 -57.73 10.64 -29.92
CA VAL A 450 -57.98 12.03 -30.30
C VAL A 450 -58.30 12.04 -31.78
N LEU A 451 -59.44 12.62 -32.15
CA LEU A 451 -59.78 12.85 -33.54
C LEU A 451 -59.15 14.17 -33.98
N ILE A 452 -58.38 14.11 -35.06
CA ILE A 452 -57.80 15.28 -35.71
C ILE A 452 -58.55 15.49 -37.02
N THR A 453 -59.20 16.64 -37.12
CA THR A 453 -59.92 17.13 -38.30
C THR A 453 -59.06 18.14 -39.07
N GLU A 454 -59.46 18.47 -40.30
CA GLU A 454 -58.73 19.42 -41.16
C GLU A 454 -58.65 20.85 -40.59
N ASN A 455 -59.53 21.17 -39.64
CA ASN A 455 -59.58 22.48 -38.98
C ASN A 455 -58.73 22.56 -37.72
N ASP A 456 -58.18 21.44 -37.23
CA ASP A 456 -57.40 21.42 -36.01
C ASP A 456 -56.03 22.06 -36.20
N VAL A 457 -55.65 22.90 -35.23
CA VAL A 457 -54.41 23.68 -35.25
C VAL A 457 -53.54 23.38 -34.04
N CYS A 458 -52.23 23.38 -34.26
CA CYS A 458 -51.26 23.18 -33.19
C CYS A 458 -51.30 24.32 -32.16
N LEU A 459 -51.33 23.99 -30.86
CA LEU A 459 -51.43 24.98 -29.78
C LEU A 459 -50.28 26.00 -29.77
N VAL A 460 -49.07 25.59 -30.16
CA VAL A 460 -47.86 26.42 -30.13
C VAL A 460 -47.74 27.33 -31.37
N CYS A 461 -47.76 26.76 -32.58
CA CYS A 461 -47.54 27.52 -33.81
C CYS A 461 -48.82 28.04 -34.48
N LYS A 462 -50.00 27.60 -34.02
CA LYS A 462 -51.34 27.92 -34.55
C LYS A 462 -51.54 27.55 -36.03
N LYS A 463 -50.69 26.69 -36.61
CA LYS A 463 -50.85 26.15 -37.97
C LYS A 463 -51.65 24.84 -37.95
N ARG A 464 -52.34 24.54 -39.05
CA ARG A 464 -53.09 23.27 -39.25
C ARG A 464 -52.15 22.06 -39.31
N PHE A 465 -52.64 20.89 -38.93
CA PHE A 465 -51.84 19.65 -38.93
C PHE A 465 -51.61 19.07 -40.33
N GLY A 466 -52.65 18.93 -41.14
CA GLY A 466 -52.56 18.34 -42.49
C GLY A 466 -51.85 16.97 -42.46
N HIS A 467 -50.86 16.77 -43.34
CA HIS A 467 -50.01 15.57 -43.37
C HIS A 467 -48.78 15.63 -42.45
N SER A 468 -48.67 16.63 -41.57
CA SER A 468 -47.49 16.79 -40.71
C SER A 468 -47.51 15.82 -39.54
N ALA A 469 -46.34 15.31 -39.14
CA ALA A 469 -46.20 14.51 -37.92
C ALA A 469 -46.60 15.33 -36.67
N PHE A 470 -47.36 14.69 -35.78
CA PHE A 470 -47.87 15.29 -34.55
C PHE A 470 -47.54 14.44 -33.32
N VAL A 471 -47.62 15.06 -32.15
CA VAL A 471 -47.41 14.45 -30.83
C VAL A 471 -48.62 14.77 -29.97
N ARG A 472 -49.17 13.74 -29.32
CA ARG A 472 -50.21 13.88 -28.28
C ARG A 472 -49.55 13.85 -26.92
N HIS A 473 -49.80 14.88 -26.11
CA HIS A 473 -49.40 14.90 -24.70
C HIS A 473 -50.46 14.22 -23.80
N PRO A 474 -50.07 13.74 -22.59
CA PRO A 474 -50.99 13.04 -21.68
C PRO A 474 -52.23 13.84 -21.28
N ASN A 475 -52.16 15.17 -21.36
CA ASN A 475 -53.28 16.06 -21.06
C ASN A 475 -54.25 16.27 -22.24
N GLY A 476 -54.10 15.51 -23.32
CA GLY A 476 -54.95 15.57 -24.52
C GLY A 476 -54.52 16.60 -25.57
N ASP A 477 -53.54 17.46 -25.25
CA ASP A 477 -53.04 18.49 -26.16
C ASP A 477 -52.27 17.86 -27.34
N VAL A 478 -52.60 18.27 -28.55
CA VAL A 478 -51.91 17.84 -29.78
C VAL A 478 -51.07 18.99 -30.32
N ILE A 479 -49.82 18.69 -30.68
CA ILE A 479 -48.87 19.65 -31.23
C ILE A 479 -48.09 19.04 -32.39
N HIS A 480 -47.51 19.87 -33.26
CA HIS A 480 -46.57 19.35 -34.27
C HIS A 480 -45.35 18.77 -33.58
N TYR A 481 -44.77 17.71 -34.15
CA TYR A 481 -43.55 17.09 -33.63
C TYR A 481 -42.42 18.12 -33.42
N THR A 482 -42.24 19.04 -34.38
CA THR A 482 -41.25 20.13 -34.32
C THR A 482 -41.55 21.20 -33.28
N CYS A 483 -42.76 21.24 -32.72
CA CYS A 483 -43.17 22.20 -31.70
C CYS A 483 -42.99 21.68 -30.26
N GLN A 484 -42.54 20.43 -30.08
CA GLN A 484 -42.43 19.77 -28.78
C GLN A 484 -41.54 20.53 -27.79
N GLU A 485 -40.37 20.99 -28.22
CA GLU A 485 -39.46 21.76 -27.34
C GLU A 485 -40.05 23.12 -26.93
N LYS A 486 -40.83 23.74 -27.82
CA LYS A 486 -41.47 25.04 -27.57
C LYS A 486 -42.73 24.93 -26.72
N TYR A 487 -43.38 23.77 -26.71
CA TYR A 487 -44.59 23.51 -25.93
C TYR A 487 -44.35 23.61 -24.41
N VAL A 488 -43.19 23.16 -23.93
CA VAL A 488 -42.82 23.27 -22.50
C VAL A 488 -42.82 24.74 -22.05
N LYS A 489 -42.21 25.63 -22.85
CA LYS A 489 -42.18 27.08 -22.60
C LYS A 489 -43.58 27.71 -22.72
N TYR A 490 -44.37 27.25 -23.70
CA TYR A 490 -45.74 27.71 -23.89
C TYR A 490 -46.62 27.40 -22.66
N LYS A 491 -46.59 26.16 -22.14
CA LYS A 491 -47.35 25.74 -20.95
C LYS A 491 -46.99 26.57 -19.71
N LEU A 492 -45.70 26.78 -19.45
CA LEU A 492 -45.21 27.59 -18.31
C LEU A 492 -45.70 29.05 -18.38
N ASN A 493 -45.73 29.64 -19.58
CA ASN A 493 -46.25 30.99 -19.77
C ASN A 493 -47.78 31.01 -19.61
N THR A 494 -48.52 30.03 -20.13
CA THR A 494 -49.99 30.02 -19.97
C THR A 494 -50.46 29.76 -18.53
N SER A 495 -49.74 28.94 -17.75
CA SER A 495 -50.09 28.66 -16.35
C SER A 495 -49.80 29.84 -15.41
N SER A 496 -48.77 30.65 -15.71
CA SER A 496 -48.46 31.88 -14.97
C SER A 496 -49.45 33.02 -15.27
N PHE A 497 -50.05 33.06 -16.46
CA PHE A 497 -51.12 34.02 -16.79
C PHE A 497 -52.47 33.68 -16.14
N GLN A 498 -52.80 32.40 -15.92
CA GLN A 498 -54.04 32.02 -15.20
C GLN A 498 -53.99 32.35 -13.70
N ARG A 499 -52.81 32.33 -13.06
CA ARG A 499 -52.64 32.73 -11.64
C ARG A 499 -52.68 34.24 -11.38
N ARG A 500 -52.69 35.08 -12.42
CA ARG A 500 -52.73 36.56 -12.29
C ARG A 500 -54.11 37.17 -12.60
N ARG A 501 -55.13 36.35 -12.86
CA ARG A 501 -56.52 36.78 -13.13
C ARG A 501 -57.55 36.23 -12.12
N LEU A 502 -57.07 35.65 -11.02
CA LEU A 502 -57.79 35.48 -9.76
C LEU A 502 -57.15 36.44 -8.77
#